data_AF-A0A8E2LDQ2-F1
#
_entry.id   AF-A0A8E2LDQ2-F1
#
_cell.length_a   1.000
_cell.length_b   1.000
_cell.length_c   1.000
_cell.angle_alpha   90.00
_cell.angle_beta   90.00
_cell.angle_gamma   90.00
#
_symmetry.space_group_name_H-M   'P 1'
#
loop_
_entity.id
_entity.type
_entity.pdbx_description
1 polymer ?
#
loop_
_entity_poly.entity_id
_entity_poly.type
_entity_poly.pdbx_seq_one_letter_code
_entity_poly.pdbx_strand_id
1 'polypeptide(L)'
;MYSFIVFIHVLIAVSLGGFLAYPFIWNSYVSQLNKEILVVPKVIMNYIRFGHYALVLLLFSGACLVIYYSTSPSVFWVVIAIALLVLIGGLLGMIHKKLKGINLGGFSDKELIVKLLSLKRDSIIMSLLILVAIFIMTNRSLFS
;
A
#
# COMPACT_ATOMS: atom_id res chain seq x y z
N MET A 1 12.95 17.12 18.79
CA MET A 1 11.98 17.27 17.67
C MET A 1 12.25 16.27 16.56
N TYR A 2 13.49 16.14 16.08
CA TYR A 2 13.90 15.12 15.10
C TYR A 2 13.41 13.70 15.43
N SER A 3 13.73 13.17 16.63
CA SER A 3 13.34 11.81 17.02
C SER A 3 11.84 11.57 17.05
N PHE A 4 11.04 12.61 17.34
CA PHE A 4 9.58 12.53 17.32
C PHE A 4 9.04 12.42 15.89
N ILE A 5 9.59 13.19 14.95
CA ILE A 5 9.22 13.11 13.52
C ILE A 5 9.62 11.75 12.95
N VAL A 6 10.81 11.25 13.28
CA VAL A 6 11.25 9.90 12.89
C VAL A 6 10.32 8.84 13.46
N PHE A 7 9.94 8.93 14.74
CA PHE A 7 9.00 7.99 15.36
C PHE A 7 7.65 7.97 14.62
N ILE A 8 7.07 9.14 14.32
CA ILE A 8 5.84 9.24 13.54
C ILE A 8 6.03 8.63 12.15
N HIS A 9 7.12 8.96 11.46
CA HIS A 9 7.41 8.44 10.13
C HIS A 9 7.48 6.91 10.10
N VAL A 10 8.17 6.32 11.07
CA VAL A 10 8.28 4.86 11.22
C VAL A 10 6.92 4.24 11.55
N LEU A 11 6.14 4.82 12.45
CA LEU A 11 4.80 4.32 12.79
C LEU A 11 3.87 4.28 11.55
N ILE A 12 3.91 5.32 10.74
CA ILE A 12 3.16 5.39 9.48
C ILE A 12 3.70 4.37 8.46
N ALA A 13 5.02 4.22 8.35
CA ALA A 13 5.64 3.25 7.45
C ALA A 13 5.25 1.81 7.84
N VAL A 14 5.24 1.47 9.13
CA VAL A 14 4.78 0.17 9.64
C VAL A 14 3.31 -0.06 9.30
N SER A 15 2.48 0.97 9.44
CA SER A 15 1.06 0.90 9.06
C SER A 15 0.88 0.57 7.57
N LEU A 16 1.71 1.17 6.71
CA LEU A 16 1.76 0.85 5.28
C LEU A 16 2.36 -0.55 5.02
N GLY A 17 3.29 -1.00 5.85
CA GLY A 17 3.88 -2.34 5.79
C GLY A 17 2.85 -3.46 5.98
N GLY A 18 1.73 -3.21 6.67
CA GLY A 18 0.62 -4.17 6.78
C GLY A 18 0.03 -4.59 5.42
N PHE A 19 0.19 -3.77 4.37
CA PHE A 19 -0.22 -4.13 3.01
C PHE A 19 0.64 -5.24 2.37
N LEU A 20 1.79 -5.59 2.95
CA LEU A 20 2.57 -6.77 2.55
C LEU A 20 1.79 -8.08 2.73
N ALA A 21 0.83 -8.11 3.66
CA ALA A 21 0.01 -9.28 3.92
C ALA A 21 -1.18 -9.45 2.93
N TYR A 22 -1.50 -8.42 2.15
CA TYR A 22 -2.67 -8.42 1.24
C TYR A 22 -2.72 -9.58 0.23
N PRO A 23 -1.60 -10.02 -0.39
CA PRO A 23 -1.62 -11.17 -1.29
C PRO A 23 -2.15 -12.45 -0.63
N PHE A 24 -1.81 -12.66 0.65
CA PHE A 24 -2.22 -13.84 1.41
C PHE A 24 -3.71 -13.78 1.77
N ILE A 25 -4.19 -12.58 2.11
CA ILE A 25 -5.62 -12.32 2.38
C ILE A 25 -6.46 -12.74 1.18
N TRP A 26 -6.13 -12.29 -0.04
CA TRP A 26 -6.87 -12.67 -1.25
C TRP A 26 -6.76 -14.14 -1.62
N ASN A 27 -5.61 -14.77 -1.35
CA ASN A 27 -5.45 -16.20 -1.58
C ASN A 27 -6.43 -17.02 -0.73
N SER A 28 -6.66 -16.59 0.51
CA SER A 28 -7.66 -17.19 1.40
C SER A 28 -9.09 -17.01 0.84
N TYR A 29 -9.45 -15.83 0.35
CA TYR A 29 -10.78 -15.59 -0.25
C TYR A 29 -11.07 -16.46 -1.47
N VAL A 30 -10.12 -16.59 -2.39
CA VAL A 30 -10.29 -17.43 -3.57
C VAL A 30 -10.56 -18.89 -3.17
N SER A 31 -9.92 -19.37 -2.10
CA SER A 31 -10.12 -20.73 -1.59
C SER A 31 -11.44 -20.97 -0.84
N GLN A 32 -12.08 -19.90 -0.33
CA GLN A 32 -13.24 -19.99 0.56
C GLN A 32 -14.56 -19.52 -0.09
N LEU A 33 -14.57 -19.22 -1.39
CA LEU A 33 -15.71 -18.58 -2.08
C LEU A 33 -17.04 -19.36 -1.99
N ASN A 34 -17.00 -20.67 -1.73
CA ASN A 34 -18.20 -21.50 -1.49
C ASN A 34 -18.89 -21.27 -0.13
N LYS A 35 -18.30 -20.46 0.76
CA LYS A 35 -18.87 -20.14 2.07
C LYS A 35 -19.23 -18.66 2.09
N GLU A 36 -20.44 -18.34 2.56
CA GLU A 36 -20.99 -16.99 2.64
C GLU A 36 -20.04 -16.04 3.41
N ILE A 37 -19.15 -15.34 2.69
CA ILE A 37 -18.22 -14.39 3.29
C ILE A 37 -18.47 -13.00 2.70
N LEU A 38 -19.58 -12.38 3.13
CA LEU A 38 -19.95 -11.00 2.78
C LEU A 38 -19.43 -9.96 3.79
N VAL A 39 -18.90 -10.37 4.95
CA VAL A 39 -18.52 -9.44 6.04
C VAL A 39 -17.14 -8.80 5.83
N VAL A 40 -16.21 -9.47 5.15
CA VAL A 40 -14.81 -9.04 5.08
C VAL A 40 -14.50 -7.94 4.03
N PRO A 41 -15.21 -7.81 2.90
CA PRO A 41 -14.98 -6.71 1.96
C PRO A 41 -15.03 -5.32 2.61
N LYS A 42 -15.91 -5.12 3.60
CA LYS A 42 -16.08 -3.83 4.29
C LYS A 42 -14.89 -3.46 5.18
N VAL A 43 -14.32 -4.44 5.89
CA VAL A 43 -13.11 -4.24 6.73
C VAL A 43 -11.91 -3.89 5.85
N ILE A 44 -11.74 -4.62 4.74
CA ILE A 44 -10.65 -4.37 3.79
C ILE A 44 -10.79 -2.98 3.16
N MET A 45 -12.00 -2.57 2.76
CA MET A 45 -12.24 -1.22 2.24
C MET A 45 -11.87 -0.12 3.25
N ASN A 46 -12.19 -0.30 4.52
CA ASN A 46 -11.80 0.67 5.56
C ASN A 46 -10.29 0.70 5.76
N TYR A 47 -9.63 -0.45 5.78
CA TYR A 47 -8.17 -0.51 5.89
C TYR A 47 -7.46 0.13 4.69
N ILE A 48 -8.00 -0.04 3.47
CA ILE A 48 -7.49 0.64 2.28
C ILE A 48 -7.60 2.16 2.40
N ARG A 49 -8.71 2.69 2.93
CA ARG A 49 -8.84 4.14 3.21
C ARG A 49 -7.80 4.61 4.22
N PHE A 50 -7.60 3.84 5.29
CA PHE A 50 -6.54 4.11 6.26
C PHE A 50 -5.16 4.14 5.60
N GLY A 51 -4.89 3.21 4.67
CA GLY A 51 -3.66 3.21 3.87
C GLY A 51 -3.45 4.46 3.03
N HIS A 52 -4.50 5.05 2.46
CA HIS A 52 -4.38 6.33 1.74
C HIS A 52 -3.98 7.47 2.69
N TYR A 53 -4.57 7.53 3.88
CA TYR A 53 -4.18 8.52 4.89
C TYR A 53 -2.73 8.31 5.36
N ALA A 54 -2.35 7.05 5.61
CA ALA A 54 -0.97 6.70 5.95
C ALA A 54 0.00 7.12 4.85
N LEU A 55 -0.31 6.88 3.57
CA LEU A 55 0.55 7.26 2.45
C LEU A 55 0.77 8.79 2.39
N VAL A 56 -0.28 9.59 2.57
CA VAL A 56 -0.19 11.06 2.58
C VAL A 56 0.67 11.54 3.75
N LEU A 57 0.45 10.98 4.96
CA LEU A 57 1.24 11.32 6.13
C LEU A 57 2.70 10.86 5.99
N LEU A 58 2.95 9.74 5.29
CA LEU A 58 4.30 9.24 5.02
C LEU A 58 5.07 10.17 4.09
N LEU A 59 4.41 10.65 3.02
CA LEU A 59 4.96 11.67 2.12
C LEU A 59 5.31 12.95 2.89
N PHE A 60 4.39 13.43 3.72
CA PHE A 60 4.58 14.68 4.47
C PHE A 60 5.72 14.56 5.49
N SER A 61 5.70 13.50 6.30
CA SER A 61 6.76 13.25 7.30
C SER A 61 8.12 12.99 6.65
N GLY A 62 8.16 12.26 5.52
CA GLY A 62 9.38 12.06 4.74
C GLY A 62 9.93 13.36 4.16
N ALA A 63 9.07 14.20 3.59
CA ALA A 63 9.47 15.52 3.08
C ALA A 63 10.03 16.41 4.20
N CYS A 64 9.41 16.39 5.39
CA CYS A 64 9.92 17.12 6.56
C CYS A 64 11.33 16.64 6.97
N LEU A 65 11.57 15.31 7.00
CA LEU A 65 12.89 14.75 7.30
C LEU A 65 13.94 15.16 6.26
N VAL A 66 13.57 15.20 4.99
CA VAL A 66 14.45 15.61 3.88
C VAL A 66 14.81 17.10 3.96
N ILE A 67 13.83 17.97 4.18
CA ILE A 67 14.01 19.43 4.15
C ILE A 67 14.77 19.94 5.39
N TYR A 68 14.42 19.45 6.57
CA TYR A 68 14.90 20.04 7.82
C TYR A 68 16.12 19.33 8.44
N TYR A 69 16.37 18.07 8.08
CA TYR A 69 17.31 17.23 8.83
C TYR A 69 18.28 16.41 7.98
N SER A 70 18.17 16.43 6.65
CA SER A 70 19.10 15.71 5.78
C SER A 70 20.22 16.62 5.28
N THR A 71 21.47 16.24 5.55
CA THR A 71 22.68 16.98 5.16
C THR A 71 23.03 16.79 3.66
N SER A 72 22.08 17.06 2.75
CA SER A 72 22.19 16.91 1.27
C SER A 72 21.80 15.52 0.72
N PRO A 73 20.49 15.21 0.65
CA PRO A 73 20.02 14.03 -0.07
C PRO A 73 20.17 14.19 -1.59
N SER A 74 20.55 13.10 -2.26
CA SER A 74 20.56 13.03 -3.72
C SER A 74 19.15 13.32 -4.25
N VAL A 75 19.03 14.30 -5.15
CA VAL A 75 17.75 14.64 -5.78
C VAL A 75 17.15 13.42 -6.47
N PHE A 76 18.00 12.59 -7.09
CA PHE A 76 17.58 11.37 -7.77
C PHE A 76 16.92 10.36 -6.81
N TRP A 77 17.50 10.16 -5.62
CA TRP A 77 16.93 9.30 -4.59
C TRP A 77 15.56 9.81 -4.11
N VAL A 78 15.43 11.12 -3.88
CA VAL A 78 14.16 11.74 -3.46
C VAL A 78 13.08 11.54 -4.52
N VAL A 79 13.40 11.77 -5.79
CA VAL A 79 12.46 11.58 -6.90
C VAL A 79 12.00 10.13 -7.02
N ILE A 80 12.91 9.16 -6.93
CA ILE A 80 12.56 7.73 -6.97
C ILE A 80 11.67 7.35 -5.78
N ALA A 81 12.00 7.82 -4.58
CA ALA A 81 11.22 7.57 -3.38
C ALA A 81 9.77 8.10 -3.52
N ILE A 82 9.61 9.33 -4.02
CA ILE A 82 8.28 9.92 -4.27
C ILE A 82 7.54 9.13 -5.35
N ALA A 83 8.20 8.78 -6.45
CA ALA A 83 7.59 8.02 -7.55
C ALA A 83 7.05 6.67 -7.06
N LEU A 84 7.81 5.95 -6.23
CA LEU A 84 7.37 4.69 -5.64
C LEU A 84 6.14 4.86 -4.74
N LEU A 85 6.13 5.87 -3.88
CA LEU A 85 4.97 6.16 -3.03
C LEU A 85 3.72 6.50 -3.86
N VAL A 86 3.87 7.28 -4.94
CA VAL A 86 2.77 7.60 -5.86
C VAL A 86 2.24 6.33 -6.55
N LEU A 87 3.13 5.44 -7.00
CA LEU A 87 2.73 4.16 -7.61
C LEU A 87 1.97 3.27 -6.62
N ILE A 88 2.44 3.19 -5.37
CA ILE A 88 1.74 2.45 -4.30
C ILE A 88 0.35 3.06 -4.06
N GLY A 89 0.25 4.39 -3.97
CA GLY A 89 -1.04 5.08 -3.84
C GLY A 89 -1.99 4.83 -5.00
N GLY A 90 -1.48 4.83 -6.23
CA GLY A 90 -2.25 4.53 -7.44
C GLY A 90 -2.82 3.10 -7.42
N LEU A 91 -1.99 2.10 -7.09
CA LEU A 91 -2.45 0.72 -6.94
C LEU A 91 -3.47 0.56 -5.81
N LEU A 92 -3.24 1.24 -4.69
CA LEU A 92 -4.16 1.22 -3.56
C LEU A 92 -5.54 1.76 -3.95
N GLY A 93 -5.58 2.82 -4.76
CA GLY A 93 -6.81 3.37 -5.34
C GLY A 93 -7.50 2.42 -6.33
N MET A 94 -6.72 1.71 -7.17
CA MET A 94 -7.25 0.71 -8.10
C MET A 94 -7.90 -0.47 -7.37
N ILE A 95 -7.24 -1.00 -6.32
CA ILE A 95 -7.76 -2.07 -5.47
C ILE A 95 -9.06 -1.61 -4.79
N HIS A 96 -9.10 -0.38 -4.25
CA HIS A 96 -10.31 0.20 -3.66
C HIS A 96 -11.47 0.22 -4.66
N LYS A 97 -11.24 0.71 -5.89
CA LYS A 97 -12.26 0.80 -6.94
C LYS A 97 -12.82 -0.57 -7.28
N LYS A 98 -11.95 -1.59 -7.44
CA LYS A 98 -12.35 -2.96 -7.73
C LYS A 98 -13.20 -3.56 -6.61
N LEU A 99 -12.81 -3.36 -5.36
CA LEU A 99 -13.58 -3.85 -4.20
C LEU A 99 -14.94 -3.21 -4.08
N LYS A 100 -15.03 -1.89 -4.26
CA LYS A 100 -16.31 -1.18 -4.27
C LYS A 100 -17.24 -1.75 -5.35
N GLY A 101 -16.69 -2.10 -6.52
CA GLY A 101 -17.43 -2.73 -7.60
C GLY A 101 -17.92 -4.15 -7.31
N ILE A 102 -17.21 -4.93 -6.46
CA ILE A 102 -17.66 -6.25 -6.02
C ILE A 102 -18.83 -6.11 -5.02
N ASN A 103 -18.77 -5.15 -4.11
CA ASN A 103 -19.77 -4.96 -3.06
C ASN A 103 -21.13 -4.41 -3.57
N LEU A 104 -21.17 -3.88 -4.79
CA LEU A 104 -22.35 -3.22 -5.36
C LEU A 104 -23.09 -4.06 -6.42
N GLY A 105 -22.58 -5.24 -6.78
CA GLY A 105 -23.12 -6.02 -7.90
C GLY A 105 -23.54 -7.44 -7.51
N GLY A 106 -24.57 -7.94 -8.18
CA GLY A 106 -24.87 -9.38 -8.23
C GLY A 106 -24.02 -10.01 -9.33
N PHE A 107 -22.95 -10.71 -8.93
CA PHE A 107 -22.04 -11.40 -9.85
C PHE A 107 -22.29 -12.90 -9.80
N SER A 108 -22.06 -13.57 -10.93
CA SER A 108 -21.93 -15.03 -10.92
C SER A 108 -20.62 -15.44 -10.22
N ASP A 109 -20.58 -16.63 -9.62
CA ASP A 109 -19.38 -17.18 -8.96
C ASP A 109 -18.14 -17.11 -9.86
N LYS A 110 -18.29 -17.40 -11.16
CA LYS A 110 -17.17 -17.32 -12.12
C LYS A 110 -16.63 -15.90 -12.27
N GLU A 111 -17.51 -14.90 -12.30
CA GLU A 111 -17.13 -13.49 -12.42
C GLU A 111 -16.47 -12.98 -11.13
N LEU A 112 -16.93 -13.45 -9.96
CA LEU A 112 -16.31 -13.17 -8.67
C LEU A 112 -14.89 -13.73 -8.60
N ILE A 113 -14.68 -14.97 -9.05
CA ILE A 113 -13.34 -15.59 -9.08
C ILE A 113 -12.38 -14.75 -9.92
N VAL A 114 -12.78 -14.36 -11.14
CA VAL A 114 -11.94 -13.54 -12.03
C VAL A 114 -11.57 -12.20 -11.38
N LYS A 115 -12.53 -11.55 -10.70
CA LYS A 115 -12.27 -10.29 -9.99
C LYS A 115 -11.34 -10.46 -8.80
N LEU A 116 -11.50 -11.52 -8.02
CA LEU A 116 -10.63 -11.84 -6.89
C LEU A 116 -9.21 -12.18 -7.33
N LEU A 117 -9.05 -12.92 -8.43
CA LEU A 117 -7.74 -13.18 -9.04
C LEU A 117 -7.07 -11.89 -9.50
N SER A 118 -7.84 -10.95 -10.05
CA SER A 118 -7.34 -9.61 -10.41
C SER A 118 -6.85 -8.85 -9.18
N LEU A 119 -7.61 -8.87 -8.07
CA LEU A 119 -7.22 -8.24 -6.79
C LEU A 119 -5.97 -8.88 -6.18
N LYS A 120 -5.85 -10.21 -6.26
CA LYS A 120 -4.64 -10.94 -5.84
C LYS A 120 -3.42 -10.46 -6.61
N ARG A 121 -3.51 -10.39 -7.94
CA ARG A 121 -2.41 -9.92 -8.79
C ARG A 121 -1.98 -8.50 -8.42
N ASP A 122 -2.94 -7.57 -8.32
CA ASP A 122 -2.63 -6.19 -7.98
C ASP A 122 -2.00 -6.08 -6.57
N SER A 123 -2.44 -6.92 -5.63
CA SER A 123 -1.88 -6.95 -4.28
C SER A 123 -0.44 -7.49 -4.24
N ILE A 124 -0.10 -8.46 -5.10
CA ILE A 124 1.27 -8.95 -5.26
C ILE A 124 2.17 -7.82 -5.78
N ILE A 125 1.72 -7.11 -6.82
CA ILE A 125 2.46 -5.97 -7.39
C ILE A 125 2.66 -4.88 -6.34
N MET A 126 1.60 -4.54 -5.58
CA MET A 126 1.68 -3.56 -4.50
C MET A 126 2.67 -3.99 -3.41
N SER A 127 2.63 -5.25 -2.98
CA SER A 127 3.55 -5.79 -1.98
C SER A 127 5.01 -5.71 -2.46
N LEU A 128 5.26 -6.05 -3.73
CA LEU A 128 6.59 -5.92 -4.33
C LEU A 128 7.06 -4.46 -4.37
N LEU A 129 6.19 -3.52 -4.74
CA LEU A 129 6.53 -2.09 -4.74
C LEU A 129 6.85 -1.57 -3.33
N ILE A 130 6.14 -2.03 -2.30
CA ILE A 130 6.43 -1.67 -0.91
C ILE A 130 7.81 -2.20 -0.51
N LEU A 131 8.16 -3.44 -0.87
CA LEU A 131 9.50 -4.00 -0.61
C LEU A 131 10.59 -3.19 -1.32
N VAL A 132 10.37 -2.82 -2.59
CA VAL A 132 11.29 -1.99 -3.36
C VAL A 132 11.44 -0.60 -2.72
N ALA A 133 10.34 0.00 -2.27
CA ALA A 133 10.35 1.28 -1.55
C ALA A 133 11.17 1.19 -0.25
N ILE A 134 10.96 0.15 0.55
CA ILE A 134 11.73 -0.08 1.78
C ILE A 134 13.22 -0.23 1.44
N PHE A 135 13.56 -1.03 0.43
CA PHE A 135 14.93 -1.27 0.01
C PHE A 135 15.63 0.01 -0.41
N ILE A 136 15.00 0.82 -1.28
CA ILE A 136 15.57 2.07 -1.78
C ILE A 136 15.65 3.13 -0.68
N MET A 137 14.62 3.26 0.16
CA MET A 137 14.62 4.24 1.25
C MET A 137 15.65 3.92 2.33
N THR A 138 15.92 2.64 2.58
CA THR A 138 16.92 2.21 3.57
C THR A 138 18.34 2.32 3.03
N ASN A 139 18.55 2.08 1.73
CA ASN A 139 19.86 2.07 1.09
C ASN A 139 20.11 3.35 0.27
N ARG A 140 20.13 4.51 0.94
CA ARG A 140 20.36 5.81 0.29
C ARG A 140 21.69 5.88 -0.49
N SER A 141 22.71 5.15 -0.06
CA SER A 141 24.05 5.14 -0.69
C SER A 141 24.09 4.56 -2.10
N LEU A 142 23.03 3.88 -2.55
CA LEU A 142 22.95 3.36 -3.93
C LEU A 142 22.85 4.47 -4.98
N PHE A 143 22.46 5.69 -4.56
CA PHE A 143 22.20 6.82 -5.44
C PHE A 143 22.89 8.12 -4.97
N SER A 144 23.86 7.99 -4.05
CA SER A 144 24.67 9.08 -3.50
C SER A 144 25.84 9.43 -4.40
#